data_AF-A0DWY4-F1
#
_entry.id   AF-A0DWY4-F1
#
_cell.length_a   1.000
_cell.length_b   1.000
_cell.length_c   1.000
_cell.angle_alpha   90.00
_cell.angle_beta   90.00
_cell.angle_gamma   90.00
#
_symmetry.space_group_name_H-M   'P 1'
#
loop_
_entity.id
_entity.type
_entity.pdbx_description
1 polymer ?
#
loop_
_entity_poly.entity_id
_entity_poly.type
_entity_poly.pdbx_seq_one_letter_code
_entity_poly.pdbx_strand_id
1 'polypeptide(L)'
;MANIYSQIKFAQKSVQENIDTKQPPIYLCRSTNNCNYSEKDIGHYCLSDKEQTQEYQKCDWRGAGWNDWEKCNSPCKYCFCANDIQCLGCDKNYFFSSYDTTYVKDYTMVCEIECPPSYLTQELECVKSCKGGYTIYNNSVCLPYSQITDNFLVTNNDSNQPKTIFVDCPQVCQTCTSQTHCTRSLNHYILNQNKCLITCYPQYLYIDEDDVNHCLTSCDPNDYLYDNANIDGYSIRQCFKNKCGSIQINQKQQTYLHQTKPHTCVYPCDDQYYFQQNTDQCSKCNSICQDCQNSANFCNKCWPGIFLQDNSCFTSCQSKFKNYMNNQCEGSCSNGFTLNEIKIQACVSFCGEIFSIFTYVLNGQCFQNPPTTGAFCIGQQCYNCFINA
;
A
#
# COMPACT_ATOMS: atom_id res chain seq x y z
N MET A 1 13.31 -16.35 -15.91
CA MET A 1 12.45 -16.07 -17.07
C MET A 1 11.97 -14.64 -16.97
N ALA A 2 12.26 -13.87 -18.02
CA ALA A 2 11.72 -12.56 -18.42
C ALA A 2 11.43 -11.49 -17.35
N ASN A 3 12.41 -10.59 -17.26
CA ASN A 3 12.33 -9.20 -16.83
C ASN A 3 11.63 -8.38 -17.94
N ILE A 4 10.64 -7.52 -17.63
CA ILE A 4 10.31 -6.37 -18.50
C ILE A 4 9.92 -5.16 -17.63
N TYR A 5 10.87 -4.24 -17.54
CA TYR A 5 10.65 -2.80 -17.33
C TYR A 5 10.41 -2.12 -18.70
N SER A 6 9.94 -0.87 -18.68
CA SER A 6 9.87 0.12 -19.78
C SER A 6 8.51 0.19 -20.51
N GLN A 7 7.91 1.33 -20.89
CA GLN A 7 8.31 2.73 -20.95
C GLN A 7 7.11 3.66 -20.72
N ILE A 8 7.34 4.77 -20.02
CA ILE A 8 6.52 5.99 -20.13
C ILE A 8 6.90 6.68 -21.44
N LYS A 9 5.93 6.86 -22.35
CA LYS A 9 6.04 7.78 -23.49
C LYS A 9 5.00 8.89 -23.35
N PHE A 10 5.50 10.11 -23.21
CA PHE A 10 4.76 11.34 -23.48
C PHE A 10 4.35 11.37 -24.96
N ALA A 11 3.08 11.60 -25.22
CA ALA A 11 2.60 12.11 -26.49
C ALA A 11 1.72 13.34 -26.19
N GLN A 12 2.31 14.53 -26.34
CA GLN A 12 1.56 15.76 -26.53
C GLN A 12 0.79 15.64 -27.85
N LYS A 13 -0.54 15.64 -27.76
CA LYS A 13 -1.39 15.87 -28.92
C LYS A 13 -2.11 17.20 -28.69
N SER A 14 -1.64 18.22 -29.39
CA SER A 14 -2.34 19.49 -29.56
C SER A 14 -3.67 19.22 -30.26
N VAL A 15 -4.77 19.39 -29.55
CA VAL A 15 -6.11 19.47 -30.15
C VAL A 15 -6.42 20.94 -30.36
N GLN A 16 -6.41 21.35 -31.62
CA GLN A 16 -7.03 22.58 -32.07
C GLN A 16 -8.55 22.36 -31.98
N GLU A 17 -9.20 22.89 -30.94
CA GLU A 17 -10.66 22.90 -30.87
C GLU A 17 -11.21 24.01 -31.75
N ASN A 18 -11.92 23.61 -32.81
CA ASN A 18 -12.89 24.47 -33.48
C ASN A 18 -14.07 24.65 -32.53
N ILE A 19 -14.24 25.86 -31.98
CA ILE A 19 -15.44 26.27 -31.26
C ILE A 19 -16.55 26.42 -32.31
N ASP A 20 -17.33 25.36 -32.50
CA ASP A 20 -18.58 25.38 -33.27
C ASP A 20 -19.63 26.11 -32.41
N THR A 21 -19.94 27.36 -32.74
CA THR A 21 -20.96 28.19 -32.08
C THR A 21 -22.36 27.68 -32.42
N LYS A 22 -22.72 26.49 -31.95
CA LYS A 22 -24.10 26.02 -31.96
C LYS A 22 -24.76 26.45 -30.66
N GLN A 23 -25.80 27.26 -30.78
CA GLN A 23 -26.68 27.58 -29.65
C GLN A 23 -27.13 26.28 -28.99
N PRO A 24 -27.07 26.16 -27.65
CA PRO A 24 -27.40 24.90 -27.01
C PRO A 24 -28.92 24.67 -27.09
N PRO A 25 -29.36 23.40 -27.04
CA PRO A 25 -30.76 23.05 -27.15
C PRO A 25 -31.60 23.68 -26.02
N ILE A 26 -32.77 24.21 -26.39
CA ILE A 26 -33.72 24.83 -25.45
C ILE A 26 -34.70 23.74 -24.97
N TYR A 27 -34.86 23.60 -23.66
CA TYR A 27 -35.79 22.63 -23.02
C TYR A 27 -37.17 23.25 -22.77
N LEU A 28 -38.20 22.41 -22.70
CA LEU A 28 -39.59 22.81 -22.39
C LEU A 28 -40.05 22.13 -21.09
N CYS A 29 -40.07 22.87 -19.98
CA CYS A 29 -40.58 22.35 -18.70
C CYS A 29 -42.12 22.30 -18.72
N ARG A 30 -42.73 21.18 -18.30
CA ARG A 30 -44.20 21.00 -18.16
C ARG A 30 -44.57 20.82 -16.69
N SER A 31 -45.66 21.43 -16.25
CA SER A 31 -46.11 21.41 -14.86
C SER A 31 -47.00 20.21 -14.48
N THR A 32 -47.02 19.13 -15.27
CA THR A 32 -47.95 17.99 -15.08
C THR A 32 -47.23 16.65 -15.18
N ASN A 33 -47.44 15.76 -14.20
CA ASN A 33 -46.79 14.45 -13.99
C ASN A 33 -47.16 13.34 -15.01
N ASN A 34 -47.21 13.65 -16.31
CA ASN A 34 -47.49 12.63 -17.33
C ASN A 34 -46.30 12.53 -18.28
N CYS A 35 -45.30 11.75 -17.89
CA CYS A 35 -44.17 11.38 -18.74
C CYS A 35 -44.57 10.35 -19.79
N ASN A 36 -44.00 10.46 -20.98
CA ASN A 36 -44.15 9.41 -21.99
C ASN A 36 -43.33 8.18 -21.59
N TYR A 37 -43.70 7.01 -22.11
CA TYR A 37 -43.03 5.74 -21.80
C TYR A 37 -41.54 5.67 -22.18
N SER A 38 -41.05 6.58 -23.02
CA SER A 38 -39.64 6.70 -23.43
C SER A 38 -38.88 7.80 -22.68
N GLU A 39 -39.44 8.30 -21.58
CA GLU A 39 -38.86 9.34 -20.75
C GLU A 39 -38.73 8.83 -19.30
N LYS A 40 -37.63 9.17 -18.64
CA LYS A 40 -37.40 8.87 -17.23
C LYS A 40 -38.06 9.95 -16.38
N ASP A 41 -39.05 9.53 -15.60
CA ASP A 41 -39.66 10.37 -14.57
C ASP A 41 -38.66 10.62 -13.42
N ILE A 42 -38.41 11.88 -13.12
CA ILE A 42 -37.60 12.32 -11.96
C ILE A 42 -38.41 13.19 -10.99
N GLY A 43 -39.74 13.01 -10.96
CA GLY A 43 -40.69 13.67 -10.08
C GLY A 43 -41.70 14.52 -10.87
N HIS A 44 -41.49 15.83 -10.92
CA HIS A 44 -42.34 16.74 -11.69
C HIS A 44 -41.89 16.87 -13.17
N TYR A 45 -41.02 15.98 -13.66
CA TYR A 45 -40.35 16.09 -14.97
C TYR A 45 -40.06 14.75 -15.64
N CYS A 46 -39.85 14.81 -16.95
CA CYS A 46 -39.63 13.66 -17.84
C CYS A 46 -38.36 13.90 -18.68
N LEU A 47 -37.36 13.03 -18.55
CA LEU A 47 -36.07 13.11 -19.26
C LEU A 47 -36.03 12.11 -20.43
N SER A 48 -35.73 12.52 -21.66
CA SER A 48 -35.64 11.56 -22.78
C SER A 48 -34.31 10.80 -22.80
N ASP A 49 -34.31 9.62 -23.44
CA ASP A 49 -33.14 8.73 -23.53
C ASP A 49 -31.91 9.34 -24.24
N LYS A 50 -32.09 10.41 -25.04
CA LYS A 50 -30.99 11.07 -25.77
C LYS A 50 -30.19 12.08 -24.93
N GLU A 51 -30.63 12.38 -23.71
CA GLU A 51 -30.16 13.55 -22.93
C GLU A 51 -29.25 13.16 -21.75
N GLN A 52 -28.74 11.92 -21.72
CA GLN A 52 -27.95 11.38 -20.61
C GLN A 52 -26.48 11.82 -20.59
N THR A 53 -26.00 12.56 -21.60
CA THR A 53 -24.57 12.90 -21.75
C THR A 53 -24.29 14.41 -21.68
N GLN A 54 -24.04 14.86 -20.45
CA GLN A 54 -23.23 16.01 -19.99
C GLN A 54 -23.78 17.46 -19.98
N GLU A 55 -23.67 18.02 -18.77
CA GLU A 55 -23.53 19.41 -18.27
C GLU A 55 -24.73 20.37 -18.06
N TYR A 56 -24.74 20.90 -16.81
CA TYR A 56 -25.55 21.88 -16.06
C TYR A 56 -26.50 22.81 -16.82
N GLN A 57 -27.82 22.72 -16.55
CA GLN A 57 -28.83 23.57 -17.21
C GLN A 57 -30.03 23.91 -16.29
N LYS A 58 -30.55 25.14 -16.43
CA LYS A 58 -31.68 25.76 -15.70
C LYS A 58 -33.02 25.42 -16.38
N CYS A 59 -34.09 25.20 -15.61
CA CYS A 59 -35.47 25.14 -16.17
C CYS A 59 -35.95 26.57 -16.46
N ASP A 60 -36.30 26.88 -17.71
CA ASP A 60 -36.84 28.21 -18.06
C ASP A 60 -38.38 28.20 -18.06
N TRP A 61 -38.97 29.15 -17.35
CA TRP A 61 -40.43 29.31 -17.29
C TRP A 61 -40.88 30.05 -18.55
N ARG A 62 -41.78 29.45 -19.33
CA ARG A 62 -42.39 30.10 -20.52
C ARG A 62 -42.80 31.55 -20.24
N GLY A 63 -42.06 32.51 -20.80
CA GLY A 63 -42.45 33.93 -20.86
C GLY A 63 -41.37 34.96 -20.50
N ALA A 64 -40.24 34.57 -19.93
CA ALA A 64 -39.18 35.51 -19.56
C ALA A 64 -38.13 35.65 -20.68
N GLY A 65 -38.24 36.70 -21.51
CA GLY A 65 -37.36 36.92 -22.66
C GLY A 65 -35.96 37.45 -22.33
N TRP A 66 -35.19 36.80 -21.46
CA TRP A 66 -33.84 37.24 -21.08
C TRP A 66 -32.82 36.10 -21.22
N ASN A 67 -31.86 36.27 -22.13
CA ASN A 67 -30.83 35.29 -22.54
C ASN A 67 -29.59 35.27 -21.62
N ASP A 68 -29.73 35.37 -20.30
CA ASP A 68 -28.59 35.21 -19.39
C ASP A 68 -28.59 33.83 -18.75
N TRP A 69 -27.59 33.03 -19.16
CA TRP A 69 -27.36 31.67 -18.73
C TRP A 69 -26.73 31.66 -17.34
N GLU A 70 -27.49 32.05 -16.33
CA GLU A 70 -27.02 31.98 -14.96
C GLU A 70 -26.94 30.51 -14.51
N LYS A 71 -25.73 30.08 -14.13
CA LYS A 71 -25.47 28.74 -13.60
C LYS A 71 -26.21 28.57 -12.27
N CYS A 72 -26.72 27.36 -12.00
CA CYS A 72 -27.21 27.01 -10.67
C CYS A 72 -26.13 27.28 -9.63
N ASN A 73 -26.53 27.82 -8.48
CA ASN A 73 -25.60 28.06 -7.39
C ASN A 73 -25.04 26.72 -6.88
N SER A 74 -23.73 26.65 -6.67
CA SER A 74 -23.11 25.51 -6.00
C SER A 74 -23.71 25.43 -4.59
N PRO A 75 -24.30 24.28 -4.17
CA PRO A 75 -24.02 22.92 -4.66
C PRO A 75 -25.12 22.21 -5.47
N CYS A 76 -26.08 22.96 -6.02
CA CYS A 76 -27.16 22.39 -6.82
C CYS A 76 -26.65 21.91 -8.19
N LYS A 77 -26.82 20.62 -8.50
CA LYS A 77 -26.59 20.07 -9.84
C LYS A 77 -27.67 20.51 -10.83
N TYR A 78 -28.90 20.66 -10.34
CA TYR A 78 -30.06 21.17 -11.08
C TYR A 78 -30.83 22.14 -10.16
N CYS A 79 -31.42 23.21 -10.69
CA CYS A 79 -32.13 24.21 -9.89
C CYS A 79 -33.30 24.84 -10.66
N PHE A 80 -34.31 25.32 -9.93
CA PHE A 80 -35.42 26.07 -10.51
C PHE A 80 -35.04 27.51 -10.91
N CYS A 81 -34.15 28.15 -10.16
CA CYS A 81 -33.70 29.53 -10.38
C CYS A 81 -32.23 29.66 -9.97
N ALA A 82 -31.50 30.60 -10.60
CA ALA A 82 -30.06 30.74 -10.44
C ALA A 82 -29.59 31.12 -9.03
N ASN A 83 -30.46 31.79 -8.26
CA ASN A 83 -30.10 32.40 -6.98
C ASN A 83 -30.68 31.67 -5.74
N ASP A 84 -31.43 30.58 -5.92
CA ASP A 84 -32.25 30.04 -4.83
C ASP A 84 -31.91 28.60 -4.43
N ILE A 85 -32.17 28.36 -3.14
CA ILE A 85 -32.05 27.15 -2.32
C ILE A 85 -32.95 25.98 -2.77
N GLN A 86 -33.46 26.01 -4.00
CA GLN A 86 -34.37 25.01 -4.57
C GLN A 86 -33.60 24.11 -5.55
N CYS A 87 -32.73 23.28 -4.99
CA CYS A 87 -32.02 22.27 -5.78
C CYS A 87 -32.98 21.15 -6.19
N LEU A 88 -32.83 20.68 -7.43
CA LEU A 88 -33.50 19.49 -7.98
C LEU A 88 -32.60 18.24 -7.96
N GLY A 89 -31.34 18.42 -7.57
CA GLY A 89 -30.38 17.37 -7.37
C GLY A 89 -29.05 17.96 -6.92
N CYS A 90 -28.23 17.15 -6.26
CA CYS A 90 -26.96 17.57 -5.70
C CYS A 90 -25.78 17.06 -6.52
N ASP A 91 -24.67 17.79 -6.50
CA ASP A 91 -23.40 17.28 -7.03
C ASP A 91 -22.90 16.11 -6.18
N LYS A 92 -21.96 15.30 -6.73
CA LYS A 92 -21.52 14.01 -6.16
C LYS A 92 -21.03 14.03 -4.70
N ASN A 93 -20.83 15.20 -4.11
CA ASN A 93 -20.32 15.40 -2.74
C ASN A 93 -21.35 16.02 -1.79
N TYR A 94 -22.62 16.13 -2.20
CA TYR A 94 -23.68 16.76 -1.40
C TYR A 94 -24.90 15.85 -1.32
N PHE A 95 -25.58 15.84 -0.17
CA PHE A 95 -26.78 15.08 0.13
C PHE A 95 -28.02 15.94 -0.06
N PHE A 96 -29.05 15.32 -0.62
CA PHE A 96 -30.34 15.94 -0.82
C PHE A 96 -31.16 15.86 0.47
N SER A 97 -31.37 17.01 1.11
CA SER A 97 -32.08 17.12 2.38
C SER A 97 -33.47 17.70 2.15
N SER A 98 -34.50 16.88 2.36
CA SER A 98 -35.88 17.37 2.43
C SER A 98 -36.14 17.89 3.83
N TYR A 99 -35.98 19.20 4.00
CA TYR A 99 -36.35 19.85 5.25
C TYR A 99 -37.85 19.75 5.43
N ASP A 100 -38.27 19.10 6.52
CA ASP A 100 -39.66 19.02 6.94
C ASP A 100 -40.03 20.36 7.59
N THR A 101 -40.04 21.44 6.81
CA THR A 101 -40.49 22.75 7.27
C THR A 101 -41.99 22.68 7.39
N THR A 102 -42.48 22.43 8.61
CA THR A 102 -43.91 22.39 8.97
C THR A 102 -44.65 23.70 8.69
N TYR A 103 -44.00 24.73 8.14
CA TYR A 103 -44.58 26.06 7.96
C TYR A 103 -44.10 26.83 6.71
N VAL A 104 -43.82 26.14 5.59
CA VAL A 104 -43.60 26.84 4.31
C VAL A 104 -44.40 26.13 3.23
N LYS A 105 -45.21 26.91 2.50
CA LYS A 105 -46.01 26.44 1.35
C LYS A 105 -45.18 25.97 0.15
N ASP A 106 -43.86 25.99 0.27
CA ASP A 106 -42.88 25.70 -0.76
C ASP A 106 -41.81 24.75 -0.18
N TYR A 107 -41.77 23.52 -0.69
CA TYR A 107 -40.75 22.54 -0.32
C TYR A 107 -39.38 23.07 -0.72
N THR A 108 -38.59 23.49 0.28
CA THR A 108 -37.23 23.99 0.03
C THR A 108 -36.28 22.80 0.08
N MET A 109 -35.73 22.42 -1.07
CA MET A 109 -34.87 21.25 -1.21
C MET A 109 -33.41 21.70 -1.27
N VAL A 110 -32.66 21.43 -0.21
CA VAL A 110 -31.29 21.94 -0.04
C VAL A 110 -30.29 20.80 -0.21
N CYS A 111 -29.20 21.12 -0.90
CA CYS A 111 -28.04 20.23 -1.01
C CYS A 111 -27.05 20.57 0.10
N GLU A 112 -26.75 19.59 0.94
CA GLU A 112 -25.92 19.77 2.15
C GLU A 112 -24.69 18.88 2.09
N ILE A 113 -23.59 19.31 2.71
CA ILE A 113 -22.36 18.50 2.73
C ILE A 113 -22.55 17.23 3.59
N GLU A 114 -23.39 17.32 4.63
CA GLU A 114 -23.71 16.22 5.53
C GLU A 114 -25.21 16.27 5.87
N CYS A 115 -25.82 15.11 6.12
CA CYS A 115 -27.22 15.07 6.57
C CYS A 115 -27.34 15.63 7.99
N PRO A 116 -28.45 16.32 8.32
CA PRO A 116 -28.68 16.81 9.68
C PRO A 116 -28.67 15.69 10.72
N PRO A 117 -28.31 15.93 12.00
CA PRO A 117 -28.13 14.89 13.02
C PRO A 117 -29.35 13.98 13.28
N SER A 118 -30.55 14.41 12.88
CA SER A 118 -31.79 13.63 13.01
C SER A 118 -32.13 12.77 11.78
N TYR A 119 -31.28 12.77 10.76
CA TYR A 119 -31.47 12.08 9.48
C TYR A 119 -30.33 11.08 9.23
N LEU A 120 -30.63 10.06 8.44
CA LEU A 120 -29.71 9.03 7.97
C LEU A 120 -29.35 9.31 6.50
N THR A 121 -28.12 9.03 6.11
CA THR A 121 -27.73 9.07 4.70
C THR A 121 -28.16 7.77 4.00
N GLN A 122 -28.95 7.86 2.95
CA GLN A 122 -29.26 6.73 2.07
C GLN A 122 -28.93 7.12 0.64
N GLU A 123 -27.83 6.55 0.12
CA GLU A 123 -27.27 6.95 -1.18
C GLU A 123 -26.93 8.44 -1.23
N LEU A 124 -27.70 9.25 -1.96
CA LEU A 124 -27.54 10.71 -2.06
C LEU A 124 -28.66 11.47 -1.35
N GLU A 125 -29.49 10.80 -0.54
CA GLU A 125 -30.64 11.40 0.15
C GLU A 125 -30.48 11.36 1.68
N CYS A 126 -31.01 12.37 2.36
CA CYS A 126 -31.21 12.36 3.81
C CYS A 126 -32.62 11.84 4.14
N VAL A 127 -32.70 10.70 4.83
CA VAL A 127 -33.97 10.03 5.18
C VAL A 127 -34.17 9.95 6.69
N LYS A 128 -35.41 10.09 7.17
CA LYS A 128 -35.73 9.90 8.61
C LYS A 128 -35.68 8.43 9.05
N SER A 129 -35.85 7.52 8.09
CA SER A 129 -35.79 6.07 8.29
C SER A 129 -35.38 5.41 6.98
N CYS A 130 -34.62 4.32 7.06
CA CYS A 130 -34.20 3.57 5.88
C CYS A 130 -35.40 3.01 5.12
N LYS A 131 -35.36 3.09 3.77
CA LYS A 131 -36.37 2.48 2.90
C LYS A 131 -36.29 0.95 2.97
N GLY A 132 -37.37 0.26 2.58
CA GLY A 132 -37.40 -1.21 2.55
C GLY A 132 -36.24 -1.79 1.74
N GLY A 133 -35.56 -2.80 2.29
CA GLY A 133 -34.34 -3.38 1.70
C GLY A 133 -33.02 -2.80 2.23
N TYR A 134 -33.08 -1.78 3.10
CA TYR A 134 -31.92 -1.16 3.75
C TYR A 134 -32.01 -1.30 5.27
N THR A 135 -30.88 -1.16 5.96
CA THR A 135 -30.78 -1.14 7.42
C THR A 135 -29.90 0.00 7.91
N ILE A 136 -30.02 0.33 9.21
CA ILE A 136 -29.23 1.38 9.84
C ILE A 136 -27.83 0.85 10.16
N TYR A 137 -26.83 1.54 9.66
CA TYR A 137 -25.41 1.28 9.87
C TYR A 137 -24.75 2.47 10.56
N ASN A 138 -23.97 2.19 11.61
CA ASN A 138 -23.26 3.17 12.45
C ASN A 138 -24.13 4.35 12.93
N ASN A 139 -25.44 4.11 13.10
CA ASN A 139 -26.45 5.10 13.50
C ASN A 139 -26.60 6.33 12.58
N SER A 140 -25.97 6.33 11.40
CA SER A 140 -25.94 7.50 10.51
C SER A 140 -26.19 7.19 9.04
N VAL A 141 -26.08 5.92 8.62
CA VAL A 141 -26.16 5.51 7.20
C VAL A 141 -27.20 4.41 7.02
N CYS A 142 -27.89 4.38 5.89
CA CYS A 142 -28.72 3.29 5.44
C CYS A 142 -27.98 2.47 4.39
N LEU A 143 -27.61 1.22 4.71
CA LEU A 143 -26.96 0.30 3.78
C LEU A 143 -27.92 -0.80 3.30
N PRO A 144 -27.85 -1.24 2.04
CA PRO A 144 -28.67 -2.34 1.54
C PRO A 144 -28.29 -3.65 2.23
N TYR A 145 -29.25 -4.56 2.45
CA TYR A 145 -28.99 -5.84 3.12
C TYR A 145 -27.87 -6.67 2.48
N SER A 146 -27.67 -6.54 1.16
CA SER A 146 -26.62 -7.24 0.43
C SER A 146 -25.19 -6.76 0.74
N GLN A 147 -25.01 -5.58 1.35
CA GLN A 147 -23.70 -5.04 1.73
C GLN A 147 -23.33 -5.38 3.18
N ILE A 148 -24.25 -5.95 3.95
CA ILE A 148 -23.99 -6.41 5.32
C ILE A 148 -23.37 -7.81 5.21
N THR A 149 -22.05 -7.90 5.36
CA THR A 149 -21.31 -9.16 5.52
C THR A 149 -21.46 -9.73 6.95
N ASP A 150 -20.75 -10.81 7.30
CA ASP A 150 -20.88 -11.46 8.61
C ASP A 150 -20.18 -10.70 9.77
N ASN A 151 -19.55 -9.55 9.51
CA ASN A 151 -18.66 -8.86 10.46
C ASN A 151 -19.33 -7.69 11.22
N PHE A 152 -20.62 -7.79 11.56
CA PHE A 152 -21.36 -6.70 12.20
C PHE A 152 -21.97 -7.09 13.54
N LEU A 153 -22.05 -6.12 14.44
CA LEU A 153 -22.79 -6.20 15.69
C LEU A 153 -24.23 -5.79 15.46
N VAL A 154 -25.17 -6.62 15.91
CA VAL A 154 -26.57 -6.24 16.02
C VAL A 154 -26.79 -5.61 17.39
N THR A 155 -27.09 -4.32 17.41
CA THR A 155 -27.48 -3.60 18.63
C THR A 155 -28.95 -3.18 18.53
N ASN A 156 -29.73 -3.46 19.57
CA ASN A 156 -31.11 -3.01 19.70
C ASN A 156 -31.13 -1.76 20.58
N ASN A 157 -31.37 -0.59 19.99
CA ASN A 157 -31.17 0.69 20.68
C ASN A 157 -32.43 1.24 21.39
N ASP A 158 -33.59 0.57 21.28
CA ASP A 158 -34.83 1.08 21.88
C ASP A 158 -35.74 -0.07 22.37
N SER A 159 -36.23 0.06 23.61
CA SER A 159 -37.14 -0.88 24.27
C SER A 159 -38.57 -0.78 23.73
N ASN A 160 -38.94 0.35 23.13
CA ASN A 160 -40.30 0.62 22.67
C ASN A 160 -40.51 0.32 21.18
N GLN A 161 -39.45 0.38 20.37
CA GLN A 161 -39.44 -0.05 18.96
C GLN A 161 -38.04 -0.59 18.62
N PRO A 162 -37.81 -1.91 18.65
CA PRO A 162 -36.48 -2.47 18.43
C PRO A 162 -35.98 -2.09 17.03
N LYS A 163 -34.95 -1.24 16.99
CA LYS A 163 -34.20 -0.91 15.78
C LYS A 163 -32.90 -1.70 15.80
N THR A 164 -32.73 -2.54 14.79
CA THR A 164 -31.47 -3.25 14.50
C THR A 164 -30.47 -2.25 13.92
N ILE A 165 -29.42 -1.91 14.66
CA ILE A 165 -28.30 -1.10 14.19
C ILE A 165 -27.09 -2.01 14.00
N PHE A 166 -26.52 -1.97 12.80
CA PHE A 166 -25.30 -2.68 12.44
C PHE A 166 -24.09 -1.78 12.66
N VAL A 167 -23.05 -2.31 13.30
CA VAL A 167 -21.77 -1.63 13.51
C VAL A 167 -20.65 -2.60 13.13
N ASP A 168 -19.61 -2.12 12.45
CA ASP A 168 -18.42 -2.92 12.18
C ASP A 168 -17.80 -3.47 13.47
N CYS A 169 -17.38 -4.72 13.41
CA CYS A 169 -16.38 -5.23 14.32
C CYS A 169 -15.06 -4.44 14.20
N PRO A 170 -14.20 -4.45 15.23
CA PRO A 170 -12.86 -3.87 15.11
C PRO A 170 -12.14 -4.46 13.89
N GLN A 171 -11.30 -3.66 13.22
CA GLN A 171 -10.68 -4.03 11.92
C GLN A 171 -9.91 -5.35 11.89
N VAL A 172 -9.48 -5.84 13.05
CA VAL A 172 -8.73 -7.09 13.24
C VAL A 172 -9.62 -8.29 13.59
N CYS A 173 -10.93 -8.08 13.66
CA CYS A 173 -11.91 -9.05 14.14
C CYS A 173 -12.79 -9.56 13.01
N GLN A 174 -12.90 -10.88 12.91
CA GLN A 174 -13.80 -11.54 11.98
C GLN A 174 -15.22 -11.52 12.53
N THR A 175 -15.39 -11.82 13.81
CA THR A 175 -16.67 -11.67 14.51
C THR A 175 -16.44 -11.06 15.89
N CYS A 176 -17.45 -10.37 16.42
CA CYS A 176 -17.34 -9.66 17.68
C CYS A 176 -18.66 -9.64 18.45
N THR A 177 -18.59 -9.42 19.76
CA THR A 177 -19.74 -9.23 20.66
C THR A 177 -19.89 -7.77 21.08
N SER A 178 -18.87 -6.93 20.88
CA SER A 178 -18.93 -5.49 21.02
C SER A 178 -17.84 -4.80 20.19
N GLN A 179 -17.88 -3.47 20.10
CA GLN A 179 -16.84 -2.66 19.45
C GLN A 179 -15.44 -2.81 20.07
N THR A 180 -15.31 -3.51 21.20
CA THR A 180 -14.02 -3.76 21.87
C THR A 180 -13.75 -5.23 22.16
N HIS A 181 -14.70 -6.13 21.88
CA HIS A 181 -14.61 -7.55 22.20
C HIS A 181 -14.91 -8.39 20.98
N CYS A 182 -13.92 -9.16 20.55
CA CYS A 182 -13.95 -10.03 19.41
C CYS A 182 -14.18 -11.47 19.85
N THR A 183 -14.96 -12.21 19.08
CA THR A 183 -15.20 -13.65 19.27
C THR A 183 -14.35 -14.48 18.33
N ARG A 184 -13.96 -13.90 17.19
CA ARG A 184 -12.99 -14.49 16.26
C ARG A 184 -12.17 -13.39 15.60
N SER A 185 -10.88 -13.61 15.44
CA SER A 185 -10.00 -12.68 14.73
C SER A 185 -10.04 -12.91 13.22
N LEU A 186 -9.82 -11.86 12.43
CA LEU A 186 -9.55 -12.01 11.00
C LEU A 186 -8.23 -12.77 10.81
N ASN A 187 -8.16 -13.65 9.82
CA ASN A 187 -6.92 -14.38 9.47
C ASN A 187 -6.26 -15.09 10.68
N HIS A 188 -4.93 -14.96 10.79
CA HIS A 188 -4.07 -15.55 11.82
C HIS A 188 -3.90 -14.66 13.08
N TYR A 189 -4.72 -13.61 13.25
CA TYR A 189 -4.60 -12.72 14.41
C TYR A 189 -4.98 -13.44 15.72
N ILE A 190 -4.29 -13.09 16.79
CA ILE A 190 -4.29 -13.85 18.05
C ILE A 190 -5.46 -13.37 18.91
N LEU A 191 -6.41 -14.25 19.23
CA LEU A 191 -7.50 -13.89 20.12
C LEU A 191 -7.03 -14.03 21.58
N ASN A 192 -6.79 -12.92 22.27
CA ASN A 192 -6.42 -12.92 23.68
C ASN A 192 -7.39 -12.04 24.48
N GLN A 193 -8.05 -12.63 25.48
CA GLN A 193 -9.03 -11.92 26.33
C GLN A 193 -10.08 -11.14 25.50
N ASN A 194 -10.62 -11.78 24.46
CA ASN A 194 -11.56 -11.18 23.51
C ASN A 194 -11.00 -9.98 22.72
N LYS A 195 -9.68 -9.82 22.60
CA LYS A 195 -9.06 -8.83 21.72
C LYS A 195 -8.18 -9.54 20.70
N CYS A 196 -8.33 -9.16 19.44
CA CYS A 196 -7.46 -9.66 18.37
C CYS A 196 -6.17 -8.85 18.40
N LEU A 197 -5.10 -9.46 18.87
CA LEU A 197 -3.80 -8.82 19.01
C LEU A 197 -3.01 -8.95 17.69
N ILE A 198 -2.36 -7.85 17.33
CA ILE A 198 -1.46 -7.74 16.19
C ILE A 198 -0.11 -8.41 16.54
N THR A 199 0.29 -8.37 17.80
CA THR A 199 1.47 -9.05 18.34
C THR A 199 1.23 -9.48 19.79
N CYS A 200 1.87 -10.57 20.23
CA CYS A 200 1.97 -10.90 21.65
C CYS A 200 3.03 -10.06 22.37
N TYR A 201 3.92 -9.35 21.69
CA TYR A 201 5.05 -8.67 22.36
C TYR A 201 4.59 -7.71 23.47
N PRO A 202 5.19 -7.78 24.69
CA PRO A 202 6.38 -8.54 25.08
C PRO A 202 6.13 -10.00 25.53
N GLN A 203 4.89 -10.47 25.49
CA GLN A 203 4.48 -11.85 25.77
C GLN A 203 4.87 -12.80 24.62
N TYR A 204 4.73 -14.10 24.89
CA TYR A 204 5.09 -15.19 23.99
C TYR A 204 3.84 -15.68 23.25
N LEU A 205 3.87 -15.76 21.93
CA LEU A 205 2.89 -16.50 21.16
C LEU A 205 3.13 -18.00 21.35
N TYR A 206 2.12 -18.71 21.80
CA TYR A 206 2.06 -20.15 21.81
C TYR A 206 1.06 -20.62 20.74
N ILE A 207 1.50 -21.58 19.93
CA ILE A 207 0.70 -22.22 18.90
C ILE A 207 0.41 -23.64 19.38
N ASP A 208 -0.86 -23.94 19.65
CA ASP A 208 -1.26 -25.31 20.02
C ASP A 208 -1.36 -26.24 18.80
N GLU A 209 -1.51 -27.55 19.03
CA GLU A 209 -1.68 -28.55 17.95
C GLU A 209 -2.88 -28.24 17.03
N ASP A 210 -3.87 -27.51 17.54
CA ASP A 210 -5.08 -27.10 16.81
C ASP A 210 -4.94 -25.71 16.11
N ASP A 211 -3.72 -25.19 15.92
CA ASP A 211 -3.42 -23.85 15.38
C ASP A 211 -4.07 -22.69 16.18
N VAL A 212 -4.47 -22.94 17.43
CA VAL A 212 -5.02 -21.91 18.31
C VAL A 212 -3.87 -21.10 18.92
N ASN A 213 -3.80 -19.84 18.51
CA ASN A 213 -2.81 -18.88 18.98
C ASN A 213 -3.26 -18.22 20.30
N HIS A 214 -2.45 -18.31 21.35
CA HIS A 214 -2.64 -17.51 22.58
C HIS A 214 -1.33 -16.88 23.06
N CYS A 215 -1.42 -15.77 23.80
CA CYS A 215 -0.24 -15.13 24.38
C CYS A 215 0.01 -15.63 25.81
N LEU A 216 1.22 -16.13 26.06
CA LEU A 216 1.74 -16.57 27.34
C LEU A 216 2.67 -15.52 27.95
N THR A 217 2.64 -15.35 29.27
CA THR A 217 3.60 -14.48 29.96
C THR A 217 5.02 -15.07 30.01
N SER A 218 5.16 -16.39 29.87
CA SER A 218 6.42 -17.14 29.85
C SER A 218 6.24 -18.49 29.16
N CYS A 219 7.26 -18.99 28.46
CA CYS A 219 7.30 -20.39 27.97
C CYS A 219 7.66 -21.38 29.07
N ASP A 220 7.42 -22.67 28.83
CA ASP A 220 8.03 -23.73 29.64
C ASP A 220 9.57 -23.68 29.47
N PRO A 221 10.38 -23.88 30.52
CA PRO A 221 11.83 -23.92 30.42
C PRO A 221 12.38 -24.97 29.45
N ASN A 222 11.60 -26.00 29.10
CA ASN A 222 11.96 -27.04 28.14
C ASN A 222 11.54 -26.72 26.70
N ASP A 223 10.74 -25.67 26.49
CA ASP A 223 10.33 -25.24 25.16
C ASP A 223 11.50 -24.54 24.45
N TYR A 224 11.53 -24.67 23.13
CA TYR A 224 12.38 -23.86 22.28
C TYR A 224 11.82 -22.45 22.13
N LEU A 225 12.70 -21.45 22.14
CA LEU A 225 12.37 -20.04 22.09
C LEU A 225 12.78 -19.46 20.75
N TYR A 226 11.89 -18.72 20.11
CA TYR A 226 12.24 -17.87 18.98
C TYR A 226 11.96 -16.41 19.33
N ASP A 227 13.00 -15.58 19.25
CA ASP A 227 12.93 -14.14 19.40
C ASP A 227 13.14 -13.50 18.02
N ASN A 228 12.07 -12.99 17.44
CA ASN A 228 12.17 -12.23 16.21
C ASN A 228 12.25 -10.74 16.48
N ALA A 229 13.32 -10.11 15.97
CA ALA A 229 13.48 -8.68 16.06
C ALA A 229 12.40 -7.93 15.27
N ASN A 230 12.05 -8.36 14.06
CA ASN A 230 11.07 -7.67 13.20
C ASN A 230 10.82 -8.44 11.88
N ILE A 231 9.83 -9.34 11.80
CA ILE A 231 9.36 -9.92 10.52
C ILE A 231 8.21 -9.05 10.08
N ASP A 232 8.34 -8.34 8.96
CA ASP A 232 7.28 -7.53 8.34
C ASP A 232 6.62 -6.47 9.26
N GLY A 233 7.36 -5.92 10.23
CA GLY A 233 6.83 -4.97 11.22
C GLY A 233 6.45 -5.60 12.56
N TYR A 234 6.56 -6.93 12.68
CA TYR A 234 6.12 -7.69 13.85
C TYR A 234 7.31 -8.22 14.65
N SER A 235 7.46 -7.75 15.88
CA SER A 235 8.29 -8.42 16.88
C SER A 235 7.45 -9.52 17.52
N ILE A 236 7.91 -10.77 17.39
CA ILE A 236 7.18 -11.93 17.89
C ILE A 236 8.15 -12.79 18.68
N ARG A 237 7.70 -13.20 19.86
CA ARG A 237 8.39 -14.16 20.70
C ARG A 237 7.56 -15.43 20.72
N GLN A 238 8.11 -16.59 20.38
CA GLN A 238 7.34 -17.85 20.28
C GLN A 238 7.97 -18.97 21.11
N CYS A 239 7.11 -19.86 21.61
CA CYS A 239 7.50 -21.12 22.27
C CYS A 239 7.22 -22.31 21.33
N PHE A 240 8.12 -23.29 21.27
CA PHE A 240 7.89 -24.57 20.57
C PHE A 240 8.18 -25.74 21.51
N LYS A 241 7.25 -26.70 21.61
CA LYS A 241 7.40 -27.86 22.51
C LYS A 241 8.47 -28.85 22.09
N ASN A 242 8.52 -29.19 20.79
CA ASN A 242 9.24 -30.40 20.35
C ASN A 242 10.53 -30.11 19.57
N LYS A 243 10.52 -29.08 18.71
CA LYS A 243 11.66 -28.68 17.88
C LYS A 243 11.44 -27.30 17.30
N CYS A 244 12.52 -26.66 16.83
CA CYS A 244 12.40 -25.50 15.96
C CYS A 244 11.55 -25.85 14.72
N GLY A 245 10.58 -25.00 14.41
CA GLY A 245 9.48 -25.31 13.50
C GLY A 245 9.24 -24.24 12.45
N SER A 246 8.24 -24.46 11.61
CA SER A 246 7.75 -23.42 10.72
C SER A 246 6.93 -22.40 11.52
N ILE A 247 7.19 -21.13 11.30
CA ILE A 247 6.37 -20.02 11.75
C ILE A 247 5.46 -19.60 10.61
N GLN A 248 4.18 -19.42 10.92
CA GLN A 248 3.19 -18.91 9.97
C GLN A 248 2.82 -17.47 10.35
N ILE A 249 3.62 -16.50 9.91
CA ILE A 249 3.27 -15.07 10.02
C ILE A 249 3.33 -14.51 8.61
N ASN A 250 2.17 -14.33 7.97
CA ASN A 250 2.00 -13.86 6.58
C ASN A 250 2.67 -14.72 5.48
N GLN A 251 3.69 -15.51 5.83
CA GLN A 251 4.41 -16.49 5.03
C GLN A 251 4.90 -17.63 5.93
N LYS A 252 5.09 -18.81 5.34
CA LYS A 252 5.70 -19.95 6.03
C LYS A 252 7.21 -19.75 6.08
N GLN A 253 7.74 -19.40 7.23
CA GLN A 253 9.19 -19.30 7.47
C GLN A 253 9.65 -20.49 8.31
N GLN A 254 10.75 -21.13 7.95
CA GLN A 254 11.29 -22.25 8.73
C GLN A 254 12.34 -21.74 9.71
N THR A 255 12.15 -21.96 11.01
CA THR A 255 13.20 -21.67 12.00
C THR A 255 14.10 -22.88 12.24
N TYR A 256 15.31 -22.60 12.70
CA TYR A 256 16.39 -23.57 12.87
C TYR A 256 16.97 -23.47 14.27
N LEU A 257 17.50 -24.56 14.82
CA LEU A 257 18.17 -24.52 16.12
C LEU A 257 19.46 -23.70 16.03
N HIS A 258 19.61 -22.75 16.96
CA HIS A 258 20.78 -21.89 17.09
C HIS A 258 22.03 -22.68 17.49
N GLN A 259 23.16 -22.31 16.90
CA GLN A 259 24.43 -23.00 16.98
C GLN A 259 25.04 -23.12 18.39
N THR A 260 24.82 -22.12 19.26
CA THR A 260 25.43 -22.06 20.60
C THR A 260 24.44 -21.94 21.75
N LYS A 261 23.14 -21.84 21.43
CA LYS A 261 22.10 -21.59 22.44
C LYS A 261 21.10 -22.75 22.37
N PRO A 262 21.17 -23.69 23.32
CA PRO A 262 20.19 -24.76 23.37
C PRO A 262 18.80 -24.16 23.53
N HIS A 263 17.79 -24.80 22.93
CA HIS A 263 16.41 -24.33 22.98
C HIS A 263 16.21 -22.91 22.42
N THR A 264 17.10 -22.39 21.58
CA THR A 264 16.85 -21.14 20.85
C THR A 264 16.74 -21.44 19.37
N CYS A 265 15.67 -21.00 18.74
CA CYS A 265 15.49 -21.06 17.31
C CYS A 265 15.86 -19.72 16.68
N VAL A 266 16.31 -19.74 15.43
CA VAL A 266 16.64 -18.55 14.64
C VAL A 266 16.18 -18.68 13.19
N TYR A 267 15.93 -17.54 12.57
CA TYR A 267 15.71 -17.41 11.14
C TYR A 267 16.03 -15.96 10.71
N PRO A 268 16.91 -15.77 9.71
CA PRO A 268 17.83 -16.78 9.15
C PRO A 268 18.82 -17.29 10.20
N CYS A 269 19.70 -18.24 9.84
CA CYS A 269 20.87 -18.54 10.66
C CYS A 269 21.75 -17.28 10.79
N ASP A 270 22.50 -17.17 11.89
CA ASP A 270 23.45 -16.07 12.08
C ASP A 270 24.56 -16.11 11.02
N ASP A 271 25.23 -14.96 10.83
CA ASP A 271 26.41 -14.86 9.97
C ASP A 271 27.42 -15.98 10.28
N GLN A 272 28.04 -16.52 9.22
CA GLN A 272 28.95 -17.68 9.25
C GLN A 272 28.27 -19.03 9.53
N TYR A 273 26.94 -19.09 9.54
CA TYR A 273 26.20 -20.34 9.63
C TYR A 273 25.18 -20.48 8.50
N TYR A 274 24.93 -21.71 8.10
CA TYR A 274 23.91 -22.05 7.11
C TYR A 274 22.99 -23.15 7.63
N PHE A 275 21.78 -23.18 7.10
CA PHE A 275 20.84 -24.25 7.39
C PHE A 275 21.28 -25.59 6.80
N GLN A 276 21.50 -26.59 7.66
CA GLN A 276 21.79 -27.95 7.25
C GLN A 276 20.51 -28.80 7.24
N GLN A 277 20.03 -29.14 6.04
CA GLN A 277 18.75 -29.85 5.82
C GLN A 277 18.61 -31.19 6.58
N ASN A 278 19.72 -31.91 6.80
CA ASN A 278 19.67 -33.24 7.42
C ASN A 278 19.50 -33.19 8.94
N THR A 279 19.87 -32.07 9.57
CA THR A 279 19.92 -31.95 11.04
C THR A 279 18.91 -30.95 11.58
N ASP A 280 18.29 -30.13 10.72
CA ASP A 280 17.47 -28.98 11.10
C ASP A 280 18.21 -27.94 11.98
N GLN A 281 19.54 -27.83 11.81
CA GLN A 281 20.42 -26.98 12.62
C GLN A 281 21.23 -26.00 11.77
N CYS A 282 21.59 -24.87 12.38
CA CYS A 282 22.57 -23.95 11.82
C CYS A 282 23.99 -24.53 11.96
N SER A 283 24.62 -24.83 10.83
CA SER A 283 25.97 -25.39 10.75
C SER A 283 26.97 -24.36 10.27
N LYS A 284 28.22 -24.46 10.71
CA LYS A 284 29.25 -23.46 10.41
C LYS A 284 29.64 -23.49 8.93
N CYS A 285 29.75 -22.32 8.33
CA CYS A 285 30.35 -22.12 7.03
C CYS A 285 31.84 -22.52 7.02
N ASN A 286 32.38 -22.77 5.83
CA ASN A 286 33.82 -22.86 5.66
C ASN A 286 34.47 -21.54 6.11
N SER A 287 35.63 -21.63 6.76
CA SER A 287 36.40 -20.48 7.26
C SER A 287 36.66 -19.36 6.25
N ILE A 288 36.62 -19.65 4.94
CA ILE A 288 36.80 -18.62 3.89
C ILE A 288 35.51 -17.85 3.57
N CYS A 289 34.34 -18.40 3.88
CA CYS A 289 33.06 -17.72 3.70
C CYS A 289 32.75 -16.88 4.95
N GLN A 290 32.28 -15.65 4.74
CA GLN A 290 31.63 -14.87 5.80
C GLN A 290 30.15 -15.28 5.94
N ASP A 291 29.51 -15.58 4.82
CA ASP A 291 28.12 -16.04 4.74
C ASP A 291 28.04 -17.16 3.69
N CYS A 292 27.26 -18.20 3.95
CA CYS A 292 27.11 -19.35 3.07
C CYS A 292 25.68 -19.88 3.09
N GLN A 293 25.30 -20.60 2.04
CA GLN A 293 23.93 -21.10 1.86
C GLN A 293 23.94 -22.54 1.39
N ASN A 294 23.04 -23.36 1.93
CA ASN A 294 22.85 -24.78 1.59
C ASN A 294 24.02 -25.73 1.90
N SER A 295 25.27 -25.26 1.85
CA SER A 295 26.47 -26.02 2.21
C SER A 295 27.57 -25.12 2.76
N ALA A 296 28.48 -25.69 3.53
CA ALA A 296 29.60 -24.95 4.11
C ALA A 296 30.50 -24.26 3.05
N ASN A 297 30.56 -24.80 1.83
CA ASN A 297 31.44 -24.32 0.76
C ASN A 297 30.74 -23.42 -0.27
N PHE A 298 29.43 -23.26 -0.20
CA PHE A 298 28.66 -22.42 -1.12
C PHE A 298 28.51 -21.04 -0.48
N CYS A 299 29.49 -20.17 -0.70
CA CYS A 299 29.55 -18.86 -0.08
C CYS A 299 28.62 -17.87 -0.79
N ASN A 300 27.92 -17.05 -0.01
CA ASN A 300 27.19 -15.86 -0.50
C ASN A 300 27.98 -14.57 -0.26
N LYS A 301 28.85 -14.56 0.77
CA LYS A 301 29.79 -13.46 1.05
C LYS A 301 31.12 -14.02 1.51
N CYS A 302 32.20 -13.34 1.15
CA CYS A 302 33.56 -13.67 1.54
C CYS A 302 34.07 -12.71 2.60
N TRP A 303 35.01 -13.18 3.43
CA TRP A 303 35.73 -12.29 4.33
C TRP A 303 36.51 -11.22 3.55
N PRO A 304 36.71 -10.02 4.14
CA PRO A 304 37.49 -8.95 3.50
C PRO A 304 38.86 -9.44 3.02
N GLY A 305 39.22 -9.07 1.78
CA GLY A 305 40.47 -9.48 1.13
C GLY A 305 40.39 -10.82 0.38
N ILE A 306 39.26 -11.52 0.46
CA ILE A 306 38.91 -12.69 -0.36
C ILE A 306 37.70 -12.32 -1.20
N PHE A 307 37.64 -12.83 -2.43
CA PHE A 307 36.67 -12.39 -3.44
C PHE A 307 35.76 -13.52 -3.87
N LEU A 308 34.46 -13.23 -3.93
CA LEU A 308 33.43 -14.17 -4.34
C LEU A 308 33.46 -14.35 -5.86
N GLN A 309 33.53 -15.61 -6.29
CA GLN A 309 33.36 -16.03 -7.67
C GLN A 309 32.60 -17.35 -7.71
N ASP A 310 31.50 -17.41 -8.46
CA ASP A 310 30.72 -18.64 -8.69
C ASP A 310 30.34 -19.38 -7.38
N ASN A 311 29.97 -18.61 -6.34
CA ASN A 311 29.64 -19.09 -4.99
C ASN A 311 30.81 -19.71 -4.20
N SER A 312 32.04 -19.36 -4.56
CA SER A 312 33.25 -19.76 -3.84
C SER A 312 34.16 -18.54 -3.61
N CYS A 313 34.88 -18.53 -2.49
CA CYS A 313 35.77 -17.43 -2.12
C CYS A 313 37.22 -17.72 -2.52
N PHE A 314 37.84 -16.81 -3.26
CA PHE A 314 39.21 -16.93 -3.75
C PHE A 314 40.07 -15.70 -3.40
N THR A 315 41.35 -15.92 -3.14
CA THR A 315 42.31 -14.83 -2.91
C THR A 315 42.72 -14.10 -4.20
N SER A 316 42.46 -14.71 -5.36
CA SER A 316 42.76 -14.17 -6.69
C SER A 316 41.61 -14.41 -7.67
N CYS A 317 41.27 -13.38 -8.45
CA CYS A 317 40.17 -13.39 -9.41
C CYS A 317 40.58 -13.83 -10.83
N GLN A 318 41.67 -14.57 -10.99
CA GLN A 318 42.22 -14.98 -12.30
C GLN A 318 42.35 -13.79 -13.28
N SER A 319 41.47 -13.69 -14.29
CA SER A 319 41.42 -12.63 -15.32
C SER A 319 40.31 -11.59 -15.09
N LYS A 320 39.67 -11.61 -13.92
CA LYS A 320 38.61 -10.69 -13.49
C LYS A 320 39.16 -9.65 -12.51
N PHE A 321 38.45 -8.54 -12.41
CA PHE A 321 38.74 -7.48 -11.45
C PHE A 321 38.38 -7.91 -10.02
N LYS A 322 39.26 -7.61 -9.07
CA LYS A 322 39.00 -7.69 -7.63
C LYS A 322 38.21 -6.46 -7.18
N ASN A 323 36.91 -6.59 -6.96
CA ASN A 323 36.10 -5.47 -6.49
C ASN A 323 36.14 -5.41 -4.95
N TYR A 324 36.87 -4.42 -4.41
CA TYR A 324 37.08 -4.22 -2.97
C TYR A 324 35.87 -3.60 -2.26
N MET A 325 34.88 -3.10 -2.99
CA MET A 325 33.68 -2.49 -2.40
C MET A 325 32.64 -3.54 -2.02
N ASN A 326 32.58 -4.66 -2.74
CA ASN A 326 31.62 -5.74 -2.52
C ASN A 326 32.28 -7.12 -2.31
N ASN A 327 33.62 -7.20 -2.32
CA ASN A 327 34.40 -8.43 -2.23
C ASN A 327 33.99 -9.47 -3.29
N GLN A 328 33.82 -9.06 -4.55
CA GLN A 328 33.48 -9.96 -5.67
C GLN A 328 34.51 -9.91 -6.81
N CYS A 329 34.59 -11.00 -7.58
CA CYS A 329 35.33 -11.03 -8.84
C CYS A 329 34.41 -10.64 -10.00
N GLU A 330 34.69 -9.51 -10.65
CA GLU A 330 33.83 -8.96 -11.70
C GLU A 330 34.56 -8.88 -13.06
N GLY A 331 33.85 -9.10 -14.16
CA GLY A 331 34.43 -8.96 -15.51
C GLY A 331 34.84 -7.52 -15.84
N SER A 332 34.20 -6.54 -15.21
CA SER A 332 34.49 -5.11 -15.28
C SER A 332 34.00 -4.46 -13.99
N CYS A 333 34.54 -3.31 -13.61
CA CYS A 333 34.08 -2.60 -12.42
C CYS A 333 32.65 -2.10 -12.59
N SER A 334 31.72 -2.68 -11.83
CA SER A 334 30.31 -2.28 -11.83
C SER A 334 30.08 -0.87 -11.26
N ASN A 335 30.93 -0.48 -10.29
CA ASN A 335 30.93 0.82 -9.63
C ASN A 335 32.38 1.23 -9.27
N GLY A 336 32.57 2.49 -8.89
CA GLY A 336 33.85 3.01 -8.38
C GLY A 336 34.90 3.27 -9.47
N PHE A 337 36.17 3.25 -9.07
CA PHE A 337 37.31 3.49 -9.96
C PHE A 337 38.02 2.19 -10.33
N THR A 338 38.50 2.13 -11.57
CA THR A 338 39.19 0.97 -12.12
C THR A 338 40.70 1.11 -12.03
N LEU A 339 41.37 0.08 -11.54
CA LEU A 339 42.82 -0.13 -11.62
C LEU A 339 43.07 -1.26 -12.62
N ASN A 340 43.72 -0.96 -13.74
CA ASN A 340 44.00 -1.94 -14.79
C ASN A 340 45.46 -1.86 -15.24
N GLU A 341 46.35 -2.41 -14.41
CA GLU A 341 47.76 -2.58 -14.72
C GLU A 341 48.11 -4.06 -14.87
N ILE A 342 49.28 -4.34 -15.46
CA ILE A 342 49.74 -5.70 -15.85
C ILE A 342 49.58 -6.74 -14.72
N LYS A 343 49.66 -6.31 -13.46
CA LYS A 343 49.54 -7.19 -12.28
C LYS A 343 48.37 -6.87 -11.36
N ILE A 344 47.60 -5.82 -11.65
CA ILE A 344 46.55 -5.31 -10.76
C ILE A 344 45.30 -5.02 -11.58
N GLN A 345 44.29 -5.86 -11.38
CA GLN A 345 42.92 -5.63 -11.86
C GLN A 345 42.03 -5.49 -10.63
N ALA A 346 41.63 -4.26 -10.31
CA ALA A 346 40.85 -3.98 -9.11
C ALA A 346 39.82 -2.86 -9.31
N CYS A 347 38.76 -2.90 -8.50
CA CYS A 347 37.78 -1.84 -8.38
C CYS A 347 37.83 -1.30 -6.94
N VAL A 348 37.92 0.02 -6.80
CA VAL A 348 38.07 0.71 -5.52
C VAL A 348 37.07 1.85 -5.40
N SER A 349 36.73 2.24 -4.16
CA SER A 349 35.77 3.32 -3.94
C SER A 349 36.39 4.69 -4.22
N PHE A 350 37.68 4.86 -3.94
CA PHE A 350 38.50 6.00 -4.36
C PHE A 350 39.94 5.58 -4.66
N CYS A 351 40.60 6.31 -5.57
CA CYS A 351 42.02 6.09 -5.89
C CYS A 351 42.89 6.41 -4.66
N GLY A 352 43.82 5.51 -4.32
CA GLY A 352 44.70 5.63 -3.17
C GLY A 352 44.23 4.90 -1.90
N GLU A 353 42.97 4.44 -1.86
CA GLU A 353 42.39 3.75 -0.69
C GLU A 353 43.14 2.45 -0.33
N ILE A 354 43.13 1.52 -1.29
CA ILE A 354 43.73 0.19 -1.12
C ILE A 354 45.17 0.19 -1.60
N PHE A 355 45.46 0.95 -2.66
CA PHE A 355 46.78 1.04 -3.27
C PHE A 355 47.25 2.49 -3.26
N SER A 356 47.99 2.86 -2.22
CA SER A 356 48.42 4.24 -1.95
C SER A 356 49.25 4.89 -3.07
N ILE A 357 49.82 4.11 -3.98
CA ILE A 357 50.58 4.62 -5.13
C ILE A 357 49.68 5.11 -6.27
N PHE A 358 48.44 4.65 -6.36
CA PHE A 358 47.51 5.01 -7.43
C PHE A 358 46.59 6.15 -7.00
N THR A 359 47.08 7.37 -7.04
CA THR A 359 46.37 8.54 -6.50
C THR A 359 45.71 9.40 -7.56
N TYR A 360 46.13 9.32 -8.83
CA TYR A 360 45.59 10.16 -9.90
C TYR A 360 44.35 9.54 -10.54
N VAL A 361 43.33 10.35 -10.83
CA VAL A 361 42.05 9.92 -11.40
C VAL A 361 41.89 10.49 -12.81
N LEU A 362 41.58 9.67 -13.80
CA LEU A 362 41.14 10.12 -15.14
C LEU A 362 40.07 9.17 -15.68
N ASN A 363 38.90 9.70 -16.08
CA ASN A 363 37.79 8.94 -16.67
C ASN A 363 37.37 7.69 -15.86
N GLY A 364 37.34 7.78 -14.53
CA GLY A 364 37.00 6.65 -13.66
C GLY A 364 38.10 5.60 -13.52
N GLN A 365 39.33 5.89 -13.96
CA GLN A 365 40.50 5.02 -13.79
C GLN A 365 41.53 5.66 -12.85
N CYS A 366 42.22 4.83 -12.08
CA CYS A 366 43.29 5.24 -11.18
C CYS A 366 44.66 5.02 -11.81
N PHE A 367 45.57 5.99 -11.65
CA PHE A 367 46.92 5.98 -12.21
C PHE A 367 47.97 6.25 -11.13
N GLN A 368 49.14 5.62 -11.29
CA GLN A 368 50.27 5.83 -10.39
C GLN A 368 50.91 7.22 -10.57
N ASN A 369 51.06 7.65 -11.82
CA ASN A 369 51.64 8.93 -12.20
C ASN A 369 50.61 9.76 -12.97
N PRO A 370 50.72 11.11 -12.96
CA PRO A 370 49.84 11.95 -13.76
C PRO A 370 50.01 11.57 -15.24
N PRO A 371 48.92 11.35 -16.00
CA PRO A 371 49.02 11.00 -17.41
C PRO A 371 49.75 12.09 -18.19
N THR A 372 50.86 11.74 -18.86
CA THR A 372 51.75 12.70 -19.53
C THR A 372 51.29 13.13 -20.91
N THR A 373 50.35 12.39 -21.51
CA THR A 373 49.85 12.63 -22.86
C THR A 373 48.34 12.80 -22.83
N GLY A 374 47.85 13.93 -23.36
CA GLY A 374 46.42 14.14 -23.59
C GLY A 374 45.56 14.45 -22.36
N ALA A 375 46.18 14.72 -21.20
CA ALA A 375 45.47 15.15 -20.00
C ALA A 375 46.25 16.23 -19.24
N PHE A 376 45.56 17.00 -18.42
CA PHE A 376 46.14 17.89 -17.40
C PHE A 376 45.53 17.56 -16.04
N CYS A 377 46.27 17.76 -14.95
CA CYS A 377 45.81 17.43 -13.60
C CYS A 377 45.78 18.67 -12.69
N ILE A 378 44.73 18.79 -11.89
CA ILE A 378 44.62 19.73 -10.78
C ILE A 378 44.64 18.89 -9.49
N GLY A 379 45.79 18.89 -8.80
CA GLY A 379 46.03 17.95 -7.71
C GLY A 379 46.01 16.50 -8.22
N GLN A 380 45.12 15.68 -7.65
CA GLN A 380 44.96 14.26 -7.99
C GLN A 380 43.87 14.00 -9.04
N GLN A 381 43.12 15.03 -9.45
CA GLN A 381 42.08 14.91 -10.47
C GLN A 381 42.63 15.34 -11.82
N CYS A 382 42.57 14.44 -12.80
CA CYS A 382 43.04 14.67 -14.16
C CYS A 382 41.85 14.76 -15.13
N TYR A 383 42.02 15.60 -16.14
CA TYR A 383 41.00 15.92 -17.14
C TYR A 383 41.61 15.76 -18.54
N ASN A 384 40.84 15.21 -19.49
CA ASN A 384 41.32 15.10 -20.87
C ASN A 384 41.52 16.50 -21.48
N CYS A 385 42.61 16.70 -22.21
CA CYS A 385 42.87 17.94 -22.96
C CYS A 385 42.02 18.05 -24.23
N PHE A 386 41.46 16.94 -24.71
CA PHE A 386 40.56 16.91 -25.85
C PHE A 386 39.14 17.21 -25.38
N ILE A 387 38.72 18.46 -25.55
CA ILE A 387 37.29 18.81 -25.57
C ILE A 387 36.71 18.10 -26.79
N ASN A 388 35.74 17.20 -26.60
CA ASN A 388 35.00 16.56 -27.69
C ASN A 388 34.56 17.65 -28.68
N ALA A 389 35.13 17.65 -29.89
CA ALA A 389 34.72 18.50 -31.00
C ALA A 389 33.42 17.98 -31.62
#